data_AF-A0A8B6CIW2-F1
#
_entry.id   AF-A0A8B6CIW2-F1
#
_cell.length_a   1.000
_cell.length_b   1.000
_cell.length_c   1.000
_cell.angle_alpha   90.00
_cell.angle_beta   90.00
_cell.angle_gamma   90.00
#
_symmetry.space_group_name_H-M   'P 1'
#
loop_
_entity.id
_entity.type
_entity.pdbx_description
1 polymer ?
#
loop_
_entity_poly.entity_id
_entity_poly.type
_entity_poly.pdbx_seq_one_letter_code
_entity_poly.pdbx_strand_id
1 'polypeptide(L)'
;MFDVVELFYPILQPDIKCITPIYHPNIDTLEPDDNDLISNVCVSMLDDWKPVNGLDDCIQALLYLFYQPNTTDSLRLADGDISENQFLENVQSSLKGGTVEGCYFHPNYGWVENSKLTDDLTQYECKPEPPKKKLCKRF
;
A
#
# COMPACT_ATOMS: atom_id res chain seq x y z
N MET A 1 15.19 -0.83 43.47
CA MET A 1 14.65 -1.89 42.59
C MET A 1 14.37 -1.19 41.29
N PHE A 2 15.13 -1.47 40.25
CA PHE A 2 14.94 -0.84 38.94
C PHE A 2 14.06 -1.78 38.12
N ASP A 3 12.88 -1.31 37.72
CA ASP A 3 12.10 -1.96 36.68
C ASP A 3 12.69 -1.53 35.35
N VAL A 4 13.44 -2.43 34.72
CA VAL A 4 13.85 -2.29 33.33
C VAL A 4 12.64 -2.68 32.49
N VAL A 5 12.01 -1.71 31.85
CA VAL A 5 10.92 -1.94 30.89
C VAL A 5 11.55 -2.44 29.59
N GLU A 6 11.19 -3.65 29.19
CA GLU A 6 11.86 -4.43 28.14
C GLU A 6 11.34 -4.06 26.72
N LEU A 7 12.19 -3.35 25.98
CA LEU A 7 12.50 -3.44 24.54
C LEU A 7 11.37 -3.41 23.48
N PHE A 8 11.19 -2.24 22.85
CA PHE A 8 10.32 -2.03 21.68
C PHE A 8 10.96 -2.41 20.33
N TYR A 9 12.29 -2.45 20.22
CA TYR A 9 13.04 -2.87 19.01
C TYR A 9 14.48 -3.27 19.44
N PRO A 10 15.10 -4.31 18.87
CA PRO A 10 14.62 -5.17 17.78
C PRO A 10 13.88 -6.44 18.28
N ILE A 11 13.51 -6.54 19.56
CA ILE A 11 12.78 -7.72 20.05
C ILE A 11 11.40 -7.83 19.40
N LEU A 12 10.67 -6.72 19.32
CA LEU A 12 9.46 -6.61 18.54
C LEU A 12 9.76 -5.97 17.19
N GLN A 13 8.94 -6.32 16.19
CA GLN A 13 8.98 -5.72 14.88
C GLN A 13 8.65 -4.22 14.95
N PRO A 14 9.10 -3.41 13.98
CA PRO A 14 8.55 -2.08 13.79
C PRO A 14 7.12 -2.14 13.25
N ASP A 15 6.29 -1.17 13.63
CA ASP A 15 4.99 -0.94 12.98
C ASP A 15 5.22 -0.25 11.63
N ILE A 16 4.79 -0.88 10.54
CA ILE A 16 4.93 -0.37 9.18
C ILE A 16 3.55 -0.05 8.61
N LYS A 17 3.38 1.17 8.10
CA LYS A 17 2.17 1.59 7.37
C LYS A 17 2.56 2.29 6.07
N CYS A 18 1.90 1.92 4.97
CA CYS A 18 1.94 2.69 3.74
C CYS A 18 0.90 3.82 3.82
N ILE A 19 1.35 5.06 3.77
CA ILE A 19 0.50 6.25 3.84
C ILE A 19 0.11 6.80 2.46
N THR A 20 0.77 6.35 1.39
CA THR A 20 0.49 6.81 0.03
C THR A 20 -0.57 5.89 -0.58
N PRO A 21 -1.71 6.42 -1.04
CA PRO A 21 -2.73 5.60 -1.67
C PRO A 21 -2.21 4.92 -2.94
N ILE A 22 -2.20 3.58 -2.96
CA ILE A 22 -1.74 2.79 -4.12
C ILE A 22 -2.62 1.56 -4.34
N TYR A 23 -2.72 1.15 -5.60
CA TYR A 23 -3.30 -0.13 -5.97
C TYR A 23 -2.22 -1.20 -5.94
N HIS A 24 -2.24 -2.06 -4.92
CA HIS A 24 -1.25 -3.12 -4.71
C HIS A 24 -1.89 -4.28 -3.92
N PRO A 25 -1.61 -5.56 -4.28
CA PRO A 25 -2.30 -6.70 -3.68
C PRO A 25 -1.99 -6.89 -2.20
N ASN A 26 -0.79 -6.54 -1.75
CA ASN A 26 -0.36 -6.71 -0.35
C ASN A 26 -0.36 -5.39 0.45
N ILE A 27 -0.94 -4.31 -0.08
CA ILE A 27 -0.98 -3.01 0.63
C ILE A 27 -2.39 -2.41 0.52
N ASP A 28 -3.04 -2.18 1.66
CA ASP A 28 -4.38 -1.60 1.70
C ASP A 28 -4.42 -0.18 2.30
N THR A 29 -4.37 0.81 1.44
CA THR A 29 -4.34 2.23 1.83
C THR A 29 -5.71 2.91 1.88
N LEU A 30 -6.80 2.17 1.63
CA LEU A 30 -8.12 2.77 1.42
C LEU A 30 -9.09 2.56 2.59
N GLU A 31 -8.82 1.59 3.46
CA GLU A 31 -9.63 1.38 4.66
C GLU A 31 -9.30 2.47 5.71
N PRO A 32 -10.31 3.15 6.29
CA PRO A 32 -10.10 4.13 7.34
C PRO A 32 -9.51 3.47 8.59
N ASP A 33 -8.51 4.14 9.15
CA ASP A 33 -7.78 3.78 10.38
C ASP A 33 -8.69 3.98 11.61
N ASP A 34 -9.77 3.18 11.73
CA ASP A 34 -10.60 3.17 12.96
C ASP A 34 -9.88 2.39 14.10
N ASN A 35 -8.75 1.72 13.80
CA ASN A 35 -7.86 1.08 14.75
C ASN A 35 -6.40 1.33 14.33
N ASP A 36 -5.78 2.36 14.91
CA ASP A 36 -4.38 2.80 14.73
C ASP A 36 -3.29 1.70 14.84
N LEU A 37 -3.66 0.45 15.17
CA LEU A 37 -2.77 -0.66 15.54
C LEU A 37 -2.58 -1.75 14.48
N ILE A 38 -3.19 -1.66 13.29
CA ILE A 38 -3.05 -2.70 12.25
C ILE A 38 -2.16 -2.18 11.11
N SER A 39 -1.05 -2.90 10.83
CA SER A 39 -0.25 -2.70 9.62
C SER A 39 -1.15 -2.90 8.40
N ASN A 40 -1.13 -1.93 7.48
CA ASN A 40 -1.83 -2.06 6.21
C ASN A 40 -0.97 -2.67 5.10
N VAL A 41 0.16 -3.27 5.48
CA VAL A 41 1.10 -3.98 4.62
C VAL A 41 1.18 -5.43 5.06
N CYS A 42 0.88 -6.35 4.14
CA CYS A 42 1.08 -7.78 4.34
C CYS A 42 2.45 -8.16 3.81
N VAL A 43 3.37 -8.50 4.71
CA VAL A 43 4.70 -8.99 4.35
C VAL A 43 5.11 -10.08 5.34
N SER A 44 5.33 -11.29 4.83
CA SER A 44 5.56 -12.49 5.64
C SER A 44 6.72 -12.36 6.62
N MET A 45 7.74 -11.57 6.29
CA MET A 45 8.89 -11.33 7.16
C MET A 45 8.50 -10.69 8.51
N LEU A 46 7.47 -9.82 8.53
CA LEU A 46 7.00 -9.21 9.77
C LEU A 46 6.36 -10.27 10.69
N ASP A 47 5.52 -11.15 10.15
CA ASP A 47 4.91 -12.24 10.93
C ASP A 47 5.95 -13.20 11.54
N ASP A 48 7.11 -13.36 10.87
CA ASP A 48 8.24 -14.20 11.28
C ASP A 48 9.43 -13.39 11.86
N TRP A 49 9.18 -12.17 12.38
CA TRP A 49 10.23 -11.26 12.85
C TRP A 49 11.14 -11.90 13.90
N LYS A 50 12.46 -11.70 13.72
CA LYS A 50 13.48 -12.13 14.67
C LYS A 50 14.36 -10.94 15.07
N PRO A 51 14.96 -10.93 16.27
CA PRO A 51 15.86 -9.85 16.71
C PRO A 51 17.12 -9.64 15.85
N VAL A 52 17.41 -10.57 14.93
CA VAL A 52 18.47 -10.40 13.91
C VAL A 52 18.03 -9.50 12.76
N ASN A 53 16.73 -9.30 12.58
CA ASN A 53 16.19 -8.50 11.51
C ASN A 53 16.37 -7.00 11.78
N GLY A 54 16.77 -6.30 10.72
CA GLY A 54 17.03 -4.86 10.72
C GLY A 54 16.02 -4.07 9.90
N LEU A 55 16.08 -2.74 9.98
CA LEU A 55 15.33 -1.86 9.08
C LEU A 55 15.68 -2.10 7.60
N ASP A 56 16.92 -2.52 7.31
CA ASP A 56 17.35 -2.89 5.96
C ASP A 56 16.58 -4.09 5.41
N ASP A 57 16.22 -5.05 6.27
CA ASP A 57 15.38 -6.19 5.88
C ASP A 57 13.94 -5.74 5.58
N CYS A 58 13.41 -4.82 6.38
CA CYS A 58 12.10 -4.19 6.11
C CYS A 58 12.09 -3.51 4.74
N ILE A 59 13.10 -2.67 4.45
CA ILE A 59 13.20 -1.95 3.18
C ILE A 59 13.30 -2.94 2.01
N GLN A 60 14.15 -3.97 2.13
CA GLN A 60 14.30 -4.98 1.09
C GLN A 60 13.01 -5.77 0.85
N ALA A 61 12.31 -6.19 1.91
CA ALA A 61 11.05 -6.92 1.79
C ALA A 61 9.96 -6.05 1.14
N LEU A 62 9.88 -4.77 1.49
CA LEU A 62 8.94 -3.82 0.87
C LEU A 62 9.28 -3.59 -0.61
N LEU A 63 10.55 -3.39 -0.97
CA LEU A 63 10.98 -3.24 -2.36
C LEU A 63 10.67 -4.50 -3.18
N TYR A 64 10.85 -5.68 -2.59
CA TYR A 64 10.53 -6.94 -3.23
C TYR A 64 9.04 -7.07 -3.53
N LEU A 65 8.14 -6.61 -2.65
CA LEU A 65 6.69 -6.60 -2.94
C LEU A 65 6.35 -5.78 -4.19
N PHE A 66 6.98 -4.62 -4.38
CA PHE A 66 6.78 -3.81 -5.60
C PHE A 66 7.37 -4.46 -6.86
N TYR A 67 8.48 -5.19 -6.72
CA TYR A 67 9.13 -5.87 -7.83
C TYR A 67 8.37 -7.15 -8.24
N GLN A 68 7.87 -7.89 -7.26
CA GLN A 68 7.16 -9.14 -7.41
C GLN A 68 5.93 -9.18 -6.48
N PRO A 69 4.80 -8.63 -6.94
CA PRO A 69 3.56 -8.62 -6.16
C PRO A 69 3.12 -10.06 -5.81
N ASN A 70 2.76 -10.31 -4.54
CA ASN A 70 2.27 -11.61 -4.12
C ASN A 70 0.74 -11.66 -4.25
N THR A 71 0.24 -12.33 -5.30
CA THR A 71 -1.19 -12.50 -5.55
C THR A 71 -1.83 -13.64 -4.74
N THR A 72 -1.03 -14.51 -4.12
CA THR A 72 -1.52 -15.67 -3.34
C THR A 72 -2.04 -15.23 -1.97
N ASP A 73 -1.39 -14.25 -1.35
CA ASP A 73 -1.76 -13.67 -0.05
C ASP A 73 -2.18 -12.19 -0.20
N SER A 74 -3.07 -11.94 -1.15
CA SER A 74 -3.61 -10.59 -1.38
C SER A 74 -4.50 -10.14 -0.22
N LEU A 75 -4.24 -8.94 0.31
CA LEU A 75 -5.12 -8.28 1.29
C LEU A 75 -6.47 -7.92 0.66
N ARG A 76 -6.48 -7.67 -0.66
CA ARG A 76 -7.71 -7.44 -1.43
C ARG A 76 -8.14 -8.74 -2.09
N LEU A 77 -9.25 -9.29 -1.60
CA LEU A 77 -9.87 -10.56 -2.01
C LEU A 77 -10.17 -10.71 -3.53
N ALA A 78 -9.98 -9.65 -4.32
CA ALA A 78 -10.30 -9.60 -5.75
C ALA A 78 -9.10 -9.85 -6.68
N ASP A 79 -7.86 -9.80 -6.18
CA ASP A 79 -6.66 -9.85 -7.06
C ASP A 79 -6.31 -11.27 -7.55
N GLY A 80 -6.99 -12.32 -7.08
CA GLY A 80 -6.75 -13.71 -7.51
C GLY A 80 -7.31 -14.07 -8.90
N ASP A 81 -8.30 -13.33 -9.40
CA ASP A 81 -9.02 -13.65 -10.65
C ASP A 81 -8.74 -12.65 -11.79
N ILE A 82 -7.89 -11.64 -11.57
CA ILE A 82 -7.56 -10.65 -12.60
C ILE A 82 -6.34 -11.09 -13.43
N SER A 83 -6.39 -10.80 -14.73
CA SER A 83 -5.23 -11.04 -15.61
C SER A 83 -4.09 -10.08 -15.29
N GLU A 84 -2.85 -10.46 -15.60
CA GLU A 84 -1.67 -9.60 -15.46
C GLU A 84 -1.82 -8.26 -16.20
N ASN A 85 -2.45 -8.27 -17.38
CA ASN A 85 -2.73 -7.05 -18.14
C ASN A 85 -3.72 -6.13 -17.41
N GLN A 86 -4.79 -6.70 -16.84
CA GLN A 86 -5.76 -5.94 -16.07
C GLN A 86 -5.13 -5.36 -14.81
N PHE A 87 -4.27 -6.13 -14.14
CA PHE A 87 -3.50 -5.66 -13.00
C PHE A 87 -2.62 -4.45 -13.38
N LEU A 88 -1.88 -4.55 -14.49
CA LEU A 88 -1.05 -3.46 -14.99
C LEU A 88 -1.88 -2.20 -15.31
N GLU A 89 -3.02 -2.35 -15.99
CA GLU A 89 -3.93 -1.24 -16.31
C GLU A 89 -4.48 -0.58 -15.03
N ASN A 90 -4.84 -1.37 -14.02
CA ASN A 90 -5.32 -0.90 -12.73
C ASN A 90 -4.22 -0.10 -12.00
N VAL A 91 -3.00 -0.64 -11.93
CA VAL A 91 -1.84 0.04 -11.33
C VAL A 91 -1.61 1.39 -12.02
N GLN A 92 -1.52 1.41 -13.35
CA GLN A 92 -1.30 2.65 -14.11
C GLN A 92 -2.42 3.67 -13.92
N SER A 93 -3.68 3.22 -13.93
CA SER A 93 -4.84 4.08 -13.74
C SER A 93 -4.86 4.68 -12.33
N SER A 94 -4.48 3.91 -11.32
CA SER A 94 -4.35 4.41 -9.95
C SER A 94 -3.24 5.47 -9.82
N LEU A 95 -2.06 5.22 -10.40
CA LEU A 95 -0.91 6.13 -10.31
C LEU A 95 -1.12 7.45 -11.07
N LYS A 96 -1.86 7.43 -12.19
CA LYS A 96 -2.25 8.64 -12.94
C LYS A 96 -3.26 9.51 -12.19
N GLY A 97 -3.92 8.95 -11.18
CA GLY A 97 -5.07 9.56 -10.53
C GLY A 97 -6.36 9.19 -11.25
N GLY A 98 -7.05 8.18 -10.75
CA GLY A 98 -8.21 7.59 -11.39
C GLY A 98 -8.99 6.68 -10.45
N THR A 99 -10.05 6.09 -10.97
CA THR A 99 -10.90 5.18 -10.21
C THR A 99 -10.64 3.75 -10.63
N VAL A 100 -10.29 2.89 -9.68
CA VAL A 100 -10.11 1.44 -9.87
C VAL A 100 -11.07 0.74 -8.91
N GLU A 101 -11.90 -0.17 -9.44
CA GLU A 101 -12.87 -0.95 -8.64
C GLU A 101 -13.81 -0.09 -7.77
N GLY A 102 -14.10 1.14 -8.22
CA GLY A 102 -14.95 2.07 -7.50
C GLY A 102 -14.24 2.87 -6.41
N CYS A 103 -12.94 2.66 -6.21
CA CYS A 103 -12.08 3.43 -5.31
C CYS A 103 -11.27 4.46 -6.10
N TYR A 104 -11.26 5.71 -5.63
CA TYR A 104 -10.49 6.79 -6.26
C TYR A 104 -9.09 6.88 -5.65
N PHE A 105 -8.08 6.98 -6.51
CA PHE A 105 -6.70 7.20 -6.15
C PHE A 105 -6.26 8.59 -6.59
N HIS A 106 -5.54 9.30 -5.72
CA HIS A 106 -4.91 10.57 -6.10
C HIS A 106 -3.70 10.32 -7.02
N PRO A 107 -3.40 11.25 -7.95
CA PRO A 107 -2.20 11.14 -8.78
C PRO A 107 -0.93 10.99 -7.94
N ASN A 108 -0.10 10.00 -8.27
CA ASN A 108 1.25 9.89 -7.73
C ASN A 108 2.16 10.81 -8.53
N TYR A 109 2.44 12.01 -8.02
CA TYR A 109 3.21 13.03 -8.75
C TYR A 109 4.63 12.57 -9.12
N GLY A 110 5.30 11.80 -8.26
CA GLY A 110 6.62 11.24 -8.58
C GLY A 110 6.57 10.30 -9.78
N TRP A 111 5.55 9.44 -9.86
CA TRP A 111 5.32 8.61 -11.04
C TRP A 111 4.92 9.45 -12.25
N VAL A 112 3.99 10.39 -12.09
CA VAL A 112 3.51 11.25 -13.19
C VAL A 112 4.67 12.03 -13.81
N GLU A 113 5.50 12.70 -13.01
CA GLU A 113 6.68 13.45 -13.45
C GLU A 113 7.70 12.57 -14.18
N ASN A 114 7.99 11.39 -13.65
CA ASN A 114 8.93 10.44 -14.27
C ASN A 114 8.32 9.71 -15.48
N SER A 115 6.99 9.62 -15.56
CA SER A 115 6.24 9.02 -16.66
C SER A 115 6.04 9.97 -17.85
N LYS A 116 6.40 11.26 -17.71
CA LYS A 116 6.37 12.25 -18.79
C LYS A 116 7.40 11.94 -19.89
N LEU A 117 7.08 10.93 -20.68
CA LEU A 117 6.87 11.13 -22.10
C LEU A 117 5.71 12.15 -22.26
N THR A 118 6.10 13.43 -22.41
CA THR A 118 5.38 14.55 -23.07
C THR A 118 3.86 14.71 -22.82
N ASP A 119 3.48 15.60 -21.91
CA ASP A 119 2.63 16.79 -22.17
C ASP A 119 1.83 17.26 -20.94
N ASP A 120 1.90 18.58 -20.71
CA ASP A 120 1.15 19.51 -19.85
C ASP A 120 0.52 19.03 -18.50
N LEU A 121 1.05 19.54 -17.37
CA LEU A 121 0.54 19.26 -15.99
C LEU A 121 -0.67 20.09 -15.58
N THR A 122 -1.12 21.01 -16.42
CA THR A 122 -2.14 21.99 -16.07
C THR A 122 -3.56 21.42 -15.94
N GLN A 123 -3.78 20.14 -16.31
CA GLN A 123 -5.10 19.50 -16.27
C GLN A 123 -5.41 18.69 -15.00
N TYR A 124 -4.45 18.49 -14.09
CA TYR A 124 -4.61 17.63 -12.90
C TYR A 124 -4.81 18.39 -11.58
N GLU A 125 -5.14 19.69 -11.62
CA GLU A 125 -5.52 20.41 -10.41
C GLU A 125 -6.76 19.76 -9.75
N CYS A 126 -6.55 19.22 -8.55
CA CYS A 126 -7.56 18.50 -7.80
C CYS A 126 -8.61 19.47 -7.22
N LYS A 127 -9.84 19.43 -7.74
CA LYS A 127 -11.00 19.92 -6.98
C LYS A 127 -11.40 18.81 -6.00
N PRO A 128 -11.44 19.05 -4.69
CA PRO A 128 -11.81 18.04 -3.73
C PRO A 128 -13.30 17.68 -3.92
N GLU A 129 -13.58 16.50 -4.47
CA GLU A 129 -14.90 15.89 -4.34
C GLU A 129 -14.96 15.07 -3.05
N PRO A 130 -16.04 15.18 -2.26
CA PRO A 130 -16.16 14.44 -1.01
C PRO A 130 -16.19 12.92 -1.29
N PRO A 131 -15.55 12.10 -0.44
CA PRO A 131 -15.51 10.66 -0.62
C PRO A 131 -16.93 10.10 -0.64
N LYS A 132 -17.33 9.51 -1.77
CA LYS A 132 -18.59 8.79 -1.89
C LYS A 132 -18.43 7.51 -1.07
N LYS A 133 -18.99 7.52 0.15
CA LYS A 133 -19.08 6.34 1.01
C LYS A 133 -19.75 5.20 0.24
N LYS A 134 -18.96 4.28 -0.28
CA LYS A 134 -19.44 2.95 -0.67
C LYS A 134 -18.92 1.99 0.38
N LEU A 135 -19.89 1.46 1.13
CA LEU A 135 -19.71 0.38 2.08
C LEU A 135 -19.23 -0.84 1.28
N CYS A 136 -17.92 -1.14 1.29
CA CYS A 136 -17.46 -2.47 0.93
C CYS A 136 -18.09 -3.42 1.96
N LYS A 137 -19.02 -4.26 1.50
CA LYS A 137 -19.72 -5.21 2.36
C LYS A 137 -18.72 -6.30 2.74
N ARG A 138 -18.40 -6.34 4.04
CA ARG A 138 -17.74 -7.46 4.72
C ARG A 138 -18.40 -8.79 4.34
N PHE A 139 -17.56 -9.77 3.98
CA PHE A 139 -17.76 -11.16 4.41
C PHE A 139 -16.74 -11.45 5.50
#